data_AF-A0A327J501-F1
#
_entry.id   AF-A0A327J501-F1
#
_cell.length_a   1.000
_cell.length_b   1.000
_cell.length_c   1.000
_cell.angle_alpha   90.00
_cell.angle_beta   90.00
_cell.angle_gamma   90.00
#
_symmetry.space_group_name_H-M   'P 1'
#
loop_
_entity.id
_entity.type
_entity.pdbx_description
1 polymer ?
#
loop_
_entity_poly.entity_id
_entity_poly.type
_entity_poly.pdbx_seq_one_letter_code
_entity_poly.pdbx_strand_id
1 'polypeptide(L)'
;MDIKIKKNITVLSVILLVGVVGALAFNFPKKATEKPKDLTPLIKEITQDTKLIDANTDHNQALDVAEYAVKKGIKFPEIIINFDTHSDVYLNYPVMEQDAAGVESWINELFVKNPNLKELYWVMPNEESNKPSLQTLFAENDFSNIENAVPLYGNSLNDDVPWLYFVFNPLYKKAYPQEFLVNLRDGVINEHSRNEQINNLFFKKKYKYKKIKIITCTKETLPDFNGKKVFLSIDADYTSNSGFDTVDDFKINKTPTGISNTFYDIFKTIKDKNIKPEIISMSLSPQYLPKKDHEFVNKLFKEIIQISGMRDEINTYKRRYDPDPHYIEKHYDR
;
A
#
# COMPACT_ATOMS: atom_id res chain seq x y z
N MET A 1 -31.69 -57.50 -26.65
CA MET A 1 -31.80 -56.41 -25.64
C MET A 1 -32.69 -55.33 -26.23
N ASP A 2 -33.92 -55.25 -25.73
CA ASP A 2 -35.09 -54.69 -26.43
C ASP A 2 -35.09 -53.18 -26.65
N ILE A 3 -35.64 -52.77 -27.80
CA ILE A 3 -35.84 -51.38 -28.24
C ILE A 3 -36.62 -50.54 -27.19
N LYS A 4 -37.47 -51.18 -26.38
CA LYS A 4 -38.19 -50.56 -25.25
C LYS A 4 -37.25 -50.08 -24.14
N ILE A 5 -36.17 -50.81 -23.85
CA ILE A 5 -35.21 -50.46 -22.80
C ILE A 5 -34.38 -49.25 -23.24
N LYS A 6 -33.94 -49.20 -24.51
CA LYS A 6 -33.24 -48.05 -25.07
C LYS A 6 -34.07 -46.76 -25.02
N LYS A 7 -35.37 -46.82 -25.34
CA LYS A 7 -36.24 -45.63 -25.35
C LYS A 7 -36.47 -45.06 -23.94
N ASN A 8 -36.60 -45.93 -22.93
CA ASN A 8 -36.74 -45.50 -21.53
C ASN A 8 -35.45 -44.90 -20.96
N ILE A 9 -34.28 -45.46 -21.33
CA ILE A 9 -32.99 -44.88 -20.94
C ILE A 9 -32.80 -43.50 -21.58
N THR A 10 -33.11 -43.33 -22.86
CA THR A 10 -32.98 -42.01 -23.52
C THR A 10 -33.89 -40.95 -22.90
N VAL A 11 -35.13 -41.29 -22.55
CA VAL A 11 -36.08 -40.35 -21.91
C VAL A 11 -35.61 -39.98 -20.50
N LEU A 12 -35.15 -40.95 -19.70
CA LEU A 12 -34.59 -40.66 -18.38
C LEU A 12 -33.34 -39.78 -18.47
N SER A 13 -32.44 -40.04 -19.42
CA SER A 13 -31.22 -39.23 -19.63
C SER A 13 -31.54 -37.79 -20.02
N VAL A 14 -32.56 -37.57 -20.87
CA VAL A 14 -32.98 -36.21 -21.27
C VAL A 14 -33.63 -35.48 -20.10
N ILE A 15 -34.48 -36.14 -19.30
CA ILE A 15 -35.11 -35.52 -18.12
C ILE A 15 -34.04 -35.17 -17.07
N LEU A 16 -33.03 -36.04 -16.87
CA LEU A 16 -31.92 -35.75 -15.96
C LEU A 16 -31.07 -34.58 -16.46
N LEU A 17 -30.79 -34.50 -17.77
CA LEU A 17 -30.02 -33.41 -18.34
C LEU A 17 -30.75 -32.07 -18.23
N VAL A 18 -32.07 -32.04 -18.50
CA VAL A 18 -32.90 -30.84 -18.36
C VAL A 18 -33.05 -30.43 -16.89
N GLY A 19 -33.16 -31.41 -15.97
CA GLY A 19 -33.17 -31.17 -14.53
C GLY A 19 -31.84 -30.59 -14.01
N VAL A 20 -30.71 -31.09 -14.50
CA VAL A 20 -29.36 -30.60 -14.13
C VAL A 20 -29.10 -29.22 -14.73
N VAL A 21 -29.45 -28.98 -15.99
CA VAL A 21 -29.31 -27.66 -16.62
C VAL A 21 -30.26 -26.63 -15.98
N GLY A 22 -31.48 -27.03 -15.63
CA GLY A 22 -32.43 -26.19 -14.90
C GLY A 22 -31.95 -25.87 -13.47
N ALA A 23 -31.42 -26.84 -12.75
CA ALA A 23 -30.84 -26.64 -11.42
C ALA A 23 -29.58 -25.75 -11.48
N LEU A 24 -28.73 -25.91 -12.49
CA LEU A 24 -27.56 -25.06 -12.71
C LEU A 24 -27.96 -23.63 -13.11
N ALA A 25 -29.01 -23.45 -13.92
CA ALA A 25 -29.51 -22.13 -14.31
C ALA A 25 -30.20 -21.37 -13.16
N PHE A 26 -30.81 -22.09 -12.21
CA PHE A 26 -31.45 -21.49 -11.02
C PHE A 26 -30.53 -21.35 -9.80
N ASN A 27 -29.41 -22.10 -9.74
CA ASN A 27 -28.38 -21.98 -8.70
C ASN A 27 -27.20 -21.09 -9.09
N PHE A 28 -27.28 -20.29 -10.15
CA PHE A 28 -26.45 -19.10 -10.21
C PHE A 28 -27.03 -18.10 -9.21
N PRO A 29 -26.43 -17.89 -8.02
CA PRO A 29 -26.83 -16.78 -7.20
C PRO A 29 -26.74 -15.55 -8.10
N LYS A 30 -27.87 -14.87 -8.30
CA LYS A 30 -27.84 -13.51 -8.85
C LYS A 30 -26.80 -12.79 -7.99
N LYS A 31 -25.65 -12.44 -8.56
CA LYS A 31 -24.64 -11.64 -7.86
C LYS A 31 -25.41 -10.44 -7.31
N ALA A 32 -25.61 -10.40 -5.99
CA ALA A 32 -26.16 -9.23 -5.35
C ALA A 32 -25.26 -8.10 -5.79
N THR A 33 -25.79 -7.17 -6.58
CA THR A 33 -25.05 -5.96 -6.92
C THR A 33 -24.92 -5.19 -5.63
N GLU A 34 -23.78 -5.37 -4.96
CA GLU A 34 -23.43 -4.55 -3.81
C GLU A 34 -23.59 -3.09 -4.22
N LYS A 35 -24.29 -2.32 -3.39
CA LYS A 35 -24.41 -0.88 -3.55
C LYS A 35 -23.23 -0.22 -2.85
N PRO A 36 -22.74 0.92 -3.36
CA PRO A 36 -21.73 1.68 -2.64
C PRO A 36 -22.29 2.09 -1.27
N LYS A 37 -21.51 1.85 -0.21
CA LYS A 37 -21.81 2.34 1.14
C LYS A 37 -21.68 3.88 1.15
N ASP A 38 -22.40 4.56 2.04
CA ASP A 38 -22.29 6.02 2.18
C ASP A 38 -21.03 6.41 2.98
N LEU A 39 -20.07 7.07 2.33
CA LEU A 39 -18.83 7.56 2.96
C LEU A 39 -19.01 8.89 3.70
N THR A 40 -20.06 9.65 3.38
CA THR A 40 -20.25 11.03 3.86
C THR A 40 -20.08 11.21 5.37
N PRO A 41 -20.73 10.41 6.24
CA PRO A 41 -20.58 10.59 7.69
C PRO A 41 -19.15 10.32 8.17
N LEU A 42 -18.47 9.32 7.59
CA LEU A 42 -17.11 8.98 7.97
C LEU A 42 -16.13 10.07 7.58
N ILE A 43 -16.22 10.59 6.34
CA ILE A 43 -15.35 11.68 5.87
C ILE A 43 -15.50 12.89 6.79
N LYS A 44 -16.73 13.33 7.09
CA LYS A 44 -16.97 14.50 7.96
C LYS A 44 -16.38 14.33 9.36
N GLU A 45 -16.54 13.15 9.95
CA GLU A 45 -16.03 12.85 11.29
C GLU A 45 -14.50 12.80 11.31
N ILE A 46 -13.89 12.11 10.35
CA ILE A 46 -12.43 11.91 10.28
C ILE A 46 -11.69 13.19 9.93
N THR A 47 -12.29 14.03 9.11
CA THR A 47 -11.66 15.26 8.60
C THR A 47 -11.93 16.50 9.45
N GLN A 48 -12.70 16.38 10.55
CA GLN A 48 -13.09 17.50 11.40
C GLN A 48 -11.90 18.34 11.90
N ASP A 49 -10.79 17.68 12.26
CA ASP A 49 -9.56 18.31 12.77
C ASP A 49 -8.41 18.27 11.75
N THR A 50 -8.66 17.83 10.51
CA THR A 50 -7.65 17.79 9.46
C THR A 50 -7.29 19.20 8.99
N LYS A 51 -6.00 19.45 8.79
CA LYS A 51 -5.47 20.77 8.41
C LYS A 51 -5.10 20.89 6.94
N LEU A 52 -4.84 19.77 6.27
CA LEU A 52 -4.57 19.71 4.84
C LEU A 52 -5.10 18.39 4.27
N ILE A 53 -5.81 18.47 3.15
CA ILE A 53 -6.20 17.33 2.31
C ILE A 53 -5.91 17.73 0.88
N ASP A 54 -5.23 16.87 0.15
CA ASP A 54 -4.76 17.20 -1.18
C ASP A 54 -4.79 15.94 -2.08
N ALA A 55 -5.21 16.12 -3.33
CA ALA A 55 -5.29 15.05 -4.32
C ALA A 55 -4.19 15.23 -5.36
N ASN A 56 -3.26 14.29 -5.40
CA ASN A 56 -2.09 14.33 -6.27
C ASN A 56 -2.09 13.18 -7.28
N THR A 57 -1.25 13.32 -8.30
CA THR A 57 -1.21 12.37 -9.42
C THR A 57 -0.32 11.19 -9.10
N ASP A 58 0.91 11.44 -8.65
CA ASP A 58 1.93 10.42 -8.45
C ASP A 58 2.23 10.26 -6.96
N HIS A 59 2.49 9.04 -6.49
CA HIS A 59 2.66 8.76 -5.06
C HIS A 59 3.79 9.56 -4.39
N ASN A 60 4.90 9.78 -5.10
CA ASN A 60 6.02 10.61 -4.61
C ASN A 60 5.63 12.08 -4.36
N GLN A 61 4.50 12.56 -4.90
CA GLN A 61 3.97 13.90 -4.63
C GLN A 61 3.38 14.03 -3.22
N ALA A 62 3.21 12.93 -2.47
CA ALA A 62 2.97 12.99 -1.03
C ALA A 62 4.08 13.78 -0.28
N LEU A 63 5.31 13.80 -0.81
CA LEU A 63 6.38 14.67 -0.31
C LEU A 63 6.10 16.16 -0.53
N ASP A 64 5.53 16.53 -1.67
CA ASP A 64 5.14 17.91 -1.94
C ASP A 64 4.03 18.37 -0.98
N VAL A 65 3.08 17.48 -0.66
CA VAL A 65 2.06 17.71 0.38
C VAL A 65 2.71 17.91 1.76
N ALA A 66 3.67 17.07 2.13
CA ALA A 66 4.40 17.19 3.38
C ALA A 66 5.19 18.52 3.48
N GLU A 67 5.90 18.90 2.41
CA GLU A 67 6.63 20.16 2.33
C GLU A 67 5.70 21.37 2.42
N TYR A 68 4.56 21.31 1.73
CA TYR A 68 3.56 22.36 1.76
C TYR A 68 2.97 22.54 3.18
N ALA A 69 2.64 21.44 3.85
CA ALA A 69 2.14 21.46 5.22
C ALA A 69 3.13 22.14 6.19
N VAL A 70 4.42 21.79 6.10
CA VAL A 70 5.47 22.41 6.92
C VAL A 70 5.61 23.90 6.60
N LYS A 71 5.58 24.30 5.32
CA LYS A 71 5.61 25.72 4.92
C LYS A 71 4.41 26.52 5.45
N LYS A 72 3.26 25.87 5.64
CA LYS A 72 2.06 26.46 6.26
C LYS A 72 2.08 26.46 7.79
N GLY A 73 3.15 26.00 8.41
CA GLY A 73 3.27 25.90 9.87
C GLY A 73 2.45 24.75 10.47
N ILE A 74 2.00 23.80 9.66
CA ILE A 74 1.39 22.57 10.16
C ILE A 74 2.54 21.70 10.69
N LYS A 75 2.48 21.34 11.98
CA LYS A 75 3.45 20.43 12.59
C LYS A 75 3.35 19.07 11.92
N PHE A 76 4.43 18.59 11.33
CA PHE A 76 4.45 17.26 10.74
C PHE A 76 4.31 16.17 11.83
N PRO A 77 3.36 15.24 11.70
CA PRO A 77 3.16 14.15 12.66
C PRO A 77 4.39 13.22 12.79
N GLU A 78 4.51 12.53 13.93
CA GLU A 78 5.59 11.54 14.12
C GLU A 78 5.32 10.21 13.40
N ILE A 79 4.10 10.03 12.88
CA ILE A 79 3.61 8.78 12.32
C ILE A 79 3.02 9.06 10.94
N ILE A 80 3.38 8.22 9.97
CA ILE A 80 2.70 8.10 8.69
C ILE A 80 1.97 6.74 8.64
N ILE A 81 0.76 6.75 8.10
CA ILE A 81 0.01 5.54 7.73
C ILE A 81 -0.20 5.61 6.22
N ASN A 82 0.38 4.68 5.47
CA ASN A 82 0.27 4.58 4.02
C ASN A 82 -0.56 3.36 3.64
N PHE A 83 -1.65 3.56 2.91
CA PHE A 83 -2.45 2.49 2.30
C PHE A 83 -1.99 2.29 0.86
N ASP A 84 -1.46 1.12 0.56
CA ASP A 84 -0.67 0.89 -0.65
C ASP A 84 -0.61 -0.60 -1.03
N THR A 85 -0.41 -0.92 -2.31
CA THR A 85 -0.13 -2.29 -2.78
C THR A 85 1.30 -2.55 -3.23
N HIS A 86 2.20 -1.57 -3.12
CA HIS A 86 3.58 -1.77 -3.53
C HIS A 86 4.42 -2.46 -2.46
N SER A 87 5.47 -3.11 -2.97
CA SER A 87 6.46 -3.84 -2.19
C SER A 87 7.79 -3.08 -2.05
N ASP A 88 7.92 -1.90 -2.64
CA ASP A 88 9.09 -1.01 -2.64
C ASP A 88 9.04 0.00 -1.48
N VAL A 89 8.65 -0.46 -0.28
CA VAL A 89 8.46 0.38 0.92
C VAL A 89 9.65 1.30 1.22
N TYR A 90 10.86 0.85 0.86
CA TYR A 90 12.09 1.63 0.95
C TYR A 90 13.12 1.16 -0.08
N LEU A 91 14.06 2.06 -0.40
CA LEU A 91 15.27 1.74 -1.16
C LEU A 91 16.51 1.70 -0.27
N ASN A 92 17.35 0.69 -0.48
CA ASN A 92 18.68 0.63 0.10
C ASN A 92 19.73 1.24 -0.84
N TYR A 93 19.46 2.45 -1.36
CA TYR A 93 20.34 3.16 -2.29
C TYR A 93 20.43 4.66 -1.95
N PRO A 94 21.54 5.35 -2.29
CA PRO A 94 21.62 6.81 -2.17
C PRO A 94 20.59 7.50 -3.07
N VAL A 95 19.65 8.22 -2.47
CA VAL A 95 18.47 8.77 -3.17
C VAL A 95 18.33 10.28 -3.03
N MET A 96 19.33 10.93 -2.45
CA MET A 96 19.30 12.39 -2.25
C MET A 96 20.00 13.14 -3.38
N GLU A 97 19.29 13.31 -4.49
CA GLU A 97 19.32 14.57 -5.23
C GLU A 97 18.05 15.37 -4.84
N GLN A 98 18.20 16.66 -4.54
CA GLN A 98 17.10 17.43 -3.94
C GLN A 98 15.90 17.53 -4.90
N ASP A 99 14.72 17.16 -4.41
CA ASP A 99 13.44 17.16 -5.16
C ASP A 99 13.42 16.13 -6.32
N ALA A 100 14.30 15.12 -6.27
CA ALA A 100 14.44 14.08 -7.30
C ALA A 100 13.88 12.70 -6.89
N ALA A 101 13.27 12.53 -5.70
CA ALA A 101 12.74 11.22 -5.33
C ALA A 101 11.70 10.73 -6.34
N GLY A 102 11.97 9.55 -6.89
CA GLY A 102 11.03 8.75 -7.66
C GLY A 102 9.95 8.13 -6.77
N VAL A 103 9.12 7.29 -7.37
CA VAL A 103 8.04 6.57 -6.67
C VAL A 103 8.60 5.57 -5.66
N GLU A 104 9.81 5.07 -5.88
CA GLU A 104 10.40 4.01 -5.07
C GLU A 104 11.15 4.58 -3.86
N SER A 105 11.64 5.83 -3.95
CA SER A 105 12.51 6.45 -2.95
C SER A 105 11.88 7.56 -2.09
N TRP A 106 10.59 7.85 -2.27
CA TRP A 106 9.96 8.97 -1.56
C TRP A 106 9.93 8.82 -0.04
N ILE A 107 9.77 7.59 0.47
CA ILE A 107 9.79 7.31 1.92
C ILE A 107 11.14 7.69 2.53
N ASN A 108 12.23 7.37 1.83
CA ASN A 108 13.58 7.72 2.25
C ASN A 108 13.72 9.24 2.40
N GLU A 109 13.35 9.99 1.36
CA GLU A 109 13.40 11.45 1.38
C GLU A 109 12.49 12.03 2.47
N LEU A 110 11.30 11.45 2.68
CA LEU A 110 10.35 11.89 3.69
C LEU A 110 10.97 11.81 5.09
N PHE A 111 11.61 10.69 5.43
CA PHE A 111 12.25 10.51 6.72
C PHE A 111 13.45 11.43 6.94
N VAL A 112 14.20 11.77 5.89
CA VAL A 112 15.32 12.73 5.97
C VAL A 112 14.78 14.15 6.17
N LYS A 113 13.80 14.59 5.37
CA LYS A 113 13.26 15.95 5.40
C LYS A 113 12.39 16.23 6.63
N ASN A 114 11.88 15.21 7.32
CA ASN A 114 11.02 15.35 8.49
C ASN A 114 11.66 14.74 9.75
N PRO A 115 12.49 15.48 10.51
CA PRO A 115 13.19 14.95 11.69
C PRO A 115 12.29 14.31 12.75
N ASN A 116 11.05 14.79 12.88
CA ASN A 116 10.09 14.28 13.87
C ASN A 116 9.40 12.98 13.46
N LEU A 117 9.40 12.61 12.18
CA LEU A 117 8.78 11.38 11.69
C LEU A 117 9.57 10.15 12.18
N LYS A 118 8.92 9.22 12.89
CA LYS A 118 9.57 8.07 13.53
C LYS A 118 9.03 6.74 13.05
N GLU A 119 7.73 6.68 12.72
CA GLU A 119 7.07 5.42 12.40
C GLU A 119 6.31 5.51 11.08
N LEU A 120 6.44 4.48 10.24
CA LEU A 120 5.65 4.24 9.04
C LEU A 120 4.84 2.96 9.23
N TYR A 121 3.52 3.05 9.08
CA TYR A 121 2.65 1.90 8.94
C TYR A 121 2.33 1.72 7.46
N TRP A 122 2.82 0.63 6.88
CA TRP A 122 2.51 0.21 5.52
C TRP A 122 1.33 -0.76 5.57
N VAL A 123 0.17 -0.30 5.13
CA VAL A 123 -1.10 -1.04 5.22
C VAL A 123 -1.38 -1.67 3.87
N MET A 124 -1.23 -2.99 3.79
CA MET A 124 -1.52 -3.78 2.60
C MET A 124 -2.99 -4.21 2.59
N PRO A 125 -3.61 -4.35 1.40
CA PRO A 125 -4.94 -4.94 1.33
C PRO A 125 -4.86 -6.44 1.58
N ASN A 126 -5.96 -7.00 2.07
CA ASN A 126 -6.04 -8.42 2.40
C ASN A 126 -5.78 -9.32 1.19
N GLU A 127 -6.18 -8.89 0.00
CA GLU A 127 -5.94 -9.59 -1.26
C GLU A 127 -4.44 -9.82 -1.51
N GLU A 128 -3.62 -8.85 -1.15
CA GLU A 128 -2.16 -8.90 -1.31
C GLU A 128 -1.51 -9.66 -0.15
N SER A 129 -1.89 -9.31 1.08
CA SER A 129 -1.33 -9.89 2.31
C SER A 129 -1.65 -11.37 2.53
N ASN A 130 -2.41 -12.00 1.63
CA ASN A 130 -2.69 -13.43 1.61
C ASN A 130 -1.72 -14.22 0.71
N LYS A 131 -0.94 -13.53 -0.14
CA LYS A 131 0.07 -14.16 -0.99
C LYS A 131 1.40 -14.24 -0.23
N PRO A 132 2.01 -15.44 -0.06
CA PRO A 132 3.27 -15.55 0.66
C PRO A 132 4.41 -14.73 0.05
N SER A 133 4.58 -14.73 -1.28
CA SER A 133 5.64 -13.99 -1.98
C SER A 133 5.59 -12.48 -1.74
N LEU A 134 4.38 -11.90 -1.68
CA LEU A 134 4.17 -10.47 -1.43
C LEU A 134 4.36 -10.09 0.04
N GLN A 135 4.45 -11.08 0.93
CA GLN A 135 4.67 -10.86 2.36
C GLN A 135 6.15 -10.93 2.74
N THR A 136 7.09 -11.11 1.81
CA THR A 136 8.50 -11.41 2.14
C THR A 136 9.51 -10.49 1.50
N LEU A 137 9.15 -9.83 0.40
CA LEU A 137 9.97 -8.84 -0.26
C LEU A 137 9.32 -7.47 -0.06
N PHE A 138 9.93 -6.60 0.76
CA PHE A 138 9.47 -5.22 1.02
C PHE A 138 10.52 -4.17 0.67
N ALA A 139 11.49 -4.55 -0.16
CA ALA A 139 12.58 -3.70 -0.58
C ALA A 139 12.95 -4.04 -2.02
N GLU A 140 13.27 -3.02 -2.80
CA GLU A 140 13.96 -3.23 -4.05
C GLU A 140 15.46 -3.33 -3.78
N ASN A 141 16.04 -4.49 -4.10
CA ASN A 141 17.46 -4.75 -3.96
C ASN A 141 18.04 -5.00 -5.36
N ASP A 142 18.94 -4.14 -5.82
CA ASP A 142 19.86 -4.50 -6.90
C ASP A 142 21.21 -4.93 -6.30
N PHE A 143 21.41 -6.24 -6.22
CA PHE A 143 22.62 -6.85 -5.69
C PHE A 143 23.86 -6.58 -6.54
N SER A 144 23.70 -6.17 -7.79
CA SER A 144 24.82 -5.96 -8.72
C SER A 144 25.49 -4.60 -8.54
N ASN A 145 24.77 -3.61 -7.98
CA ASN A 145 25.22 -2.22 -7.90
C ASN A 145 25.57 -1.75 -6.47
N ILE A 146 25.31 -2.56 -5.44
CA ILE A 146 25.67 -2.24 -4.05
C ILE A 146 26.84 -3.12 -3.63
N GLU A 147 28.02 -2.52 -3.46
CA GLU A 147 29.19 -3.16 -2.87
C GLU A 147 28.82 -3.65 -1.45
N ASN A 148 28.66 -4.97 -1.26
CA ASN A 148 28.15 -5.64 -0.05
C ASN A 148 26.63 -5.63 0.15
N ALA A 149 25.84 -5.66 -0.93
CA ALA A 149 24.40 -5.92 -0.85
C ALA A 149 24.10 -7.21 -0.07
N VAL A 150 23.47 -7.10 1.10
CA VAL A 150 22.88 -8.27 1.79
C VAL A 150 21.39 -8.24 1.51
N PRO A 151 20.77 -9.36 1.11
CA PRO A 151 19.32 -9.42 0.96
C PRO A 151 18.69 -9.09 2.30
N LEU A 152 18.05 -7.92 2.37
CA LEU A 152 17.16 -7.60 3.47
C LEU A 152 15.83 -8.26 3.15
N TYR A 153 15.68 -9.46 3.69
CA TYR A 153 14.42 -10.17 3.64
C TYR A 153 13.50 -9.57 4.71
N GLY A 154 12.58 -8.70 4.26
CA GLY A 154 11.46 -8.27 5.09
C GLY A 154 10.70 -9.47 5.67
N ASN A 155 9.98 -9.27 6.79
CA ASN A 155 9.26 -10.30 7.54
C ASN A 155 10.06 -11.56 7.99
N SER A 156 11.34 -11.72 7.66
CA SER A 156 12.07 -12.99 7.82
C SER A 156 13.18 -12.98 8.88
N LEU A 157 13.61 -11.79 9.33
CA LEU A 157 14.68 -11.63 10.33
C LEU A 157 14.16 -11.69 11.78
N ASN A 158 12.99 -12.30 12.00
CA ASN A 158 12.48 -12.50 13.35
C ASN A 158 13.26 -13.63 14.04
N ASP A 159 13.90 -13.33 15.17
CA ASP A 159 14.62 -14.30 16.02
C ASP A 159 13.77 -15.52 16.43
N ASP A 160 12.44 -15.39 16.44
CA ASP A 160 11.52 -16.50 16.76
C ASP A 160 11.37 -17.52 15.62
N VAL A 161 11.95 -17.23 14.45
CA VAL A 161 11.82 -18.02 13.22
C VAL A 161 13.22 -18.47 12.80
N PRO A 162 13.57 -19.76 12.96
CA PRO A 162 14.89 -20.23 12.54
C PRO A 162 15.06 -19.98 11.04
N TRP A 163 16.21 -19.46 10.62
CA TRP A 163 16.53 -19.10 9.21
C TRP A 163 16.24 -20.19 8.16
N LEU A 164 16.17 -21.45 8.57
CA LEU A 164 15.85 -22.63 7.74
C LEU A 164 14.35 -22.88 7.57
N TYR A 165 13.52 -22.23 8.38
CA TYR A 165 12.07 -22.31 8.37
C TYR A 165 11.53 -20.93 8.01
N PHE A 166 11.17 -20.72 6.75
CA PHE A 166 10.36 -19.57 6.33
C PHE A 166 8.95 -19.65 6.96
N VAL A 167 8.83 -19.49 8.28
CA VAL A 167 7.55 -19.49 9.00
C VAL A 167 7.15 -18.04 9.21
N PHE A 168 6.44 -17.52 8.21
CA PHE A 168 5.84 -16.19 8.29
C PHE A 168 4.56 -16.25 9.11
N ASN A 169 4.45 -15.40 10.13
CA ASN A 169 3.14 -15.08 10.70
C ASN A 169 2.42 -14.21 9.67
N PRO A 170 1.28 -14.65 9.11
CA PRO A 170 0.62 -13.87 8.07
C PRO A 170 0.25 -12.47 8.58
N LEU A 171 0.43 -11.45 7.72
CA LEU A 171 0.20 -10.05 8.12
C LEU A 171 -1.23 -9.74 8.55
N TYR A 172 -2.21 -10.54 8.09
CA TYR A 172 -3.60 -10.47 8.54
C TYR A 172 -3.82 -11.01 9.97
N LYS A 173 -2.84 -11.72 10.55
CA LYS A 173 -2.87 -12.19 11.95
C LYS A 173 -2.07 -11.29 12.88
N LYS A 174 -0.92 -10.80 12.43
CA LYS A 174 -0.02 -9.98 13.25
C LYS A 174 0.77 -9.00 12.37
N ALA A 175 0.80 -7.73 12.76
CA ALA A 175 1.65 -6.72 12.14
C ALA A 175 3.14 -7.05 12.39
N TYR A 176 4.00 -6.67 11.45
CA TYR A 176 5.44 -6.92 11.54
C TYR A 176 6.24 -5.62 11.66
N PRO A 177 6.76 -5.31 12.86
CA PRO A 177 7.59 -4.12 13.08
C PRO A 177 9.07 -4.42 12.83
N GLN A 178 9.73 -3.52 12.12
CA GLN A 178 11.16 -3.54 11.85
C GLN A 178 11.80 -2.19 12.21
N GLU A 179 13.02 -2.24 12.75
CA GLU A 179 13.79 -1.03 13.05
C GLU A 179 14.77 -0.76 11.91
N PHE A 180 14.85 0.49 11.47
CA PHE A 180 15.77 0.91 10.42
C PHE A 180 16.59 2.11 10.87
N LEU A 181 17.73 2.31 10.22
CA LEU A 181 18.55 3.50 10.33
C LEU A 181 18.61 4.19 8.97
N VAL A 182 18.20 5.45 8.94
CA VAL A 182 18.27 6.34 7.78
C VAL A 182 19.53 7.17 7.86
N ASN A 183 20.38 7.12 6.85
CA ASN A 183 21.51 8.03 6.74
C ASN A 183 21.02 9.43 6.36
N LEU A 184 21.21 10.40 7.25
CA LEU A 184 20.72 11.77 7.05
C LEU A 184 21.44 12.55 5.95
N ARG A 185 22.56 12.02 5.43
CA ARG A 185 23.32 12.65 4.35
C ARG A 185 22.77 12.30 2.97
N ASP A 186 22.48 11.03 2.73
CA ASP A 186 22.20 10.47 1.39
C ASP A 186 20.87 9.71 1.31
N GLY A 187 20.12 9.64 2.41
CA GLY A 187 18.78 9.06 2.46
C GLY A 187 18.74 7.55 2.45
N VAL A 188 19.89 6.87 2.39
CA VAL A 188 19.95 5.40 2.42
C VAL A 188 19.28 4.86 3.69
N ILE A 189 18.33 3.94 3.52
CA ILE A 189 17.65 3.22 4.61
C ILE A 189 18.15 1.77 4.65
N ASN A 190 18.63 1.34 5.83
CA ASN A 190 18.98 -0.06 6.08
C ASN A 190 18.31 -0.56 7.35
N GLU A 191 17.90 -1.83 7.35
CA GLU A 191 17.39 -2.49 8.53
C GLU A 191 18.48 -2.57 9.60
N HIS A 192 18.11 -2.24 10.84
CA HIS A 192 19.00 -2.36 11.98
C HIS A 192 18.95 -3.79 12.49
N SER A 193 20.01 -4.55 12.20
CA SER A 193 20.11 -5.95 12.64
C SER A 193 20.48 -6.05 14.12
N ARG A 194 20.11 -7.15 14.77
CA ARG A 194 20.68 -7.51 16.09
C ARG A 194 22.13 -8.00 15.96
N ASN A 195 22.55 -8.41 14.76
CA ASN A 195 23.92 -8.85 14.51
C ASN A 195 24.83 -7.64 14.27
N GLU A 196 25.76 -7.40 15.21
CA GLU A 196 26.71 -6.29 15.15
C GLU A 196 27.61 -6.36 13.90
N GLN A 197 27.95 -7.56 13.40
CA GLN A 197 28.75 -7.69 12.19
C GLN A 197 28.00 -7.17 10.96
N ILE A 198 26.70 -7.50 10.84
CA ILE A 198 25.83 -6.97 9.78
C ILE A 198 25.74 -5.45 9.90
N ASN A 199 25.51 -4.94 11.11
CA ASN A 199 25.46 -3.50 11.33
C ASN A 199 26.77 -2.79 10.96
N ASN A 200 27.93 -3.38 11.25
CA ASN A 200 29.24 -2.80 10.92
C ASN A 200 29.51 -2.75 9.41
N LEU A 201 28.83 -3.58 8.60
CA LEU A 201 28.89 -3.52 7.13
C LEU A 201 28.12 -2.30 6.59
N PHE A 202 26.94 -2.03 7.14
CA PHE A 202 26.03 -1.00 6.61
C PHE A 202 26.20 0.39 7.24
N PHE A 203 26.57 0.44 8.53
CA PHE A 203 26.56 1.67 9.30
C PHE A 203 27.98 2.19 9.54
N LYS A 204 28.35 3.23 8.78
CA LYS A 204 29.65 3.87 8.88
C LYS A 204 29.63 4.89 10.02
N LYS A 205 30.49 4.71 11.04
CA LYS A 205 30.59 5.57 12.24
C LYS A 205 30.72 7.09 11.95
N LYS A 206 31.21 7.47 10.77
CA LYS A 206 31.36 8.87 10.35
C LYS A 206 30.05 9.56 9.97
N TYR A 207 28.95 8.82 9.76
CA TYR A 207 27.66 9.38 9.35
C TYR A 207 26.70 9.51 10.52
N LYS A 208 25.72 10.41 10.38
CA LYS A 208 24.62 10.56 11.32
C LYS A 208 23.42 9.78 10.82
N TYR A 209 22.89 8.94 11.70
CA TYR A 209 21.73 8.11 11.40
C TYR A 209 20.54 8.51 12.25
N LYS A 210 19.36 8.39 11.67
CA LYS A 210 18.08 8.52 12.36
C LYS A 210 17.45 7.14 12.46
N LYS A 211 17.10 6.74 13.68
CA LYS A 211 16.34 5.51 13.93
C LYS A 211 14.88 5.73 13.59
N ILE A 212 14.32 4.83 12.80
CA ILE A 212 12.92 4.81 12.40
C ILE A 212 12.36 3.39 12.58
N LYS A 213 11.03 3.26 12.53
CA LYS A 213 10.35 1.99 12.52
C LYS A 213 9.44 1.92 11.30
N ILE A 214 9.52 0.83 10.55
CA ILE A 214 8.56 0.52 9.48
C ILE A 214 7.77 -0.71 9.94
N ILE A 215 6.45 -0.64 9.83
CA ILE A 215 5.53 -1.67 10.27
C ILE A 215 4.65 -2.07 9.09
N THR A 216 4.84 -3.29 8.57
CA THR A 216 3.93 -3.87 7.57
C THR A 216 2.73 -4.49 8.29
N CYS A 217 1.52 -4.23 7.79
CA CYS A 217 0.28 -4.64 8.44
C CYS A 217 -0.90 -4.65 7.47
N THR A 218 -2.08 -5.03 7.97
CA THR A 218 -3.38 -4.89 7.29
C THR A 218 -4.29 -4.01 8.12
N LYS A 219 -5.48 -3.67 7.61
CA LYS A 219 -6.51 -2.92 8.35
C LYS A 219 -6.85 -3.57 9.71
N GLU A 220 -6.86 -4.89 9.75
CA GLU A 220 -7.18 -5.69 10.92
C GLU A 220 -6.08 -5.59 11.99
N THR A 221 -4.82 -5.66 11.56
CA THR A 221 -3.64 -5.70 12.45
C THR A 221 -3.05 -4.33 12.77
N LEU A 222 -3.54 -3.28 12.11
CA LEU A 222 -3.27 -1.89 12.46
C LEU A 222 -3.70 -1.63 13.92
N PRO A 223 -2.86 -1.02 14.78
CA PRO A 223 -3.20 -0.81 16.19
C PRO A 223 -4.18 0.35 16.39
N ASP A 224 -4.64 0.55 17.62
CA ASP A 224 -5.34 1.77 18.03
C ASP A 224 -4.35 2.94 18.17
N PHE A 225 -4.72 4.10 17.63
CA PHE A 225 -3.94 5.34 17.59
C PHE A 225 -4.51 6.43 18.49
N ASN A 226 -5.35 6.09 19.47
CA ASN A 226 -5.94 7.07 20.37
C ASN A 226 -4.92 8.09 20.91
N GLY A 227 -5.23 9.38 20.75
CA GLY A 227 -4.38 10.50 21.16
C GLY A 227 -3.21 10.82 20.23
N LYS A 228 -3.00 10.05 19.15
CA LYS A 228 -1.93 10.27 18.17
C LYS A 228 -2.48 10.96 16.93
N LYS A 229 -1.68 11.88 16.40
CA LYS A 229 -1.91 12.49 15.09
C LYS A 229 -1.07 11.78 14.04
N VAL A 230 -1.57 11.67 12.82
CA VAL A 230 -0.87 10.99 11.73
C VAL A 230 -0.88 11.83 10.44
N PHE A 231 0.12 11.59 9.61
CA PHE A 231 0.04 11.85 8.17
C PHE A 231 -0.58 10.62 7.52
N LEU A 232 -1.75 10.78 6.91
CA LEU A 232 -2.43 9.71 6.20
C LEU A 232 -2.11 9.83 4.71
N SER A 233 -1.54 8.78 4.14
CA SER A 233 -1.31 8.66 2.70
C SER A 233 -2.16 7.50 2.18
N ILE A 234 -2.91 7.74 1.10
CA ILE A 234 -3.71 6.72 0.43
C ILE A 234 -3.33 6.72 -1.04
N ASP A 235 -2.68 5.65 -1.48
CA ASP A 235 -2.50 5.37 -2.89
C ASP A 235 -3.75 4.65 -3.42
N ALA A 236 -4.20 5.03 -4.62
CA ALA A 236 -5.36 4.45 -5.28
C ALA A 236 -5.13 2.99 -5.69
N ASP A 237 -3.89 2.58 -5.90
CA ASP A 237 -3.50 1.21 -6.23
C ASP A 237 -3.98 0.19 -5.16
N TYR A 238 -4.04 0.62 -3.89
CA TYR A 238 -4.62 -0.11 -2.77
C TYR A 238 -6.08 -0.51 -3.02
N THR A 239 -6.80 0.29 -3.82
CA THR A 239 -8.21 0.03 -4.16
C THR A 239 -8.36 -0.80 -5.43
N SER A 240 -7.46 -0.63 -6.39
CA SER A 240 -7.44 -1.36 -7.65
C SER A 240 -6.01 -1.29 -8.22
N ASN A 241 -5.37 -2.42 -8.48
CA ASN A 241 -3.99 -2.51 -8.98
C ASN A 241 -3.96 -3.17 -10.37
N SER A 242 -3.23 -2.58 -11.30
CA SER A 242 -3.10 -2.96 -12.71
C SER A 242 -2.19 -4.17 -12.94
N GLY A 243 -1.33 -4.50 -11.97
CA GLY A 243 -0.24 -5.47 -12.05
C GLY A 243 1.12 -4.84 -12.40
N PHE A 244 1.16 -3.55 -12.72
CA PHE A 244 2.42 -2.87 -13.06
C PHE A 244 3.40 -2.91 -11.88
N ASP A 245 4.61 -3.39 -12.14
CA ASP A 245 5.70 -3.54 -11.18
C ASP A 245 5.37 -4.27 -9.85
N THR A 246 4.35 -5.11 -9.91
CA THR A 246 4.00 -5.98 -8.78
C THR A 246 4.67 -7.34 -8.93
N VAL A 247 5.18 -7.87 -7.81
CA VAL A 247 5.68 -9.25 -7.77
C VAL A 247 4.55 -10.22 -8.15
N ASP A 248 4.87 -11.25 -8.92
CA ASP A 248 3.92 -12.26 -9.44
C ASP A 248 2.74 -11.69 -10.25
N ASP A 249 2.91 -10.55 -10.92
CA ASP A 249 1.86 -9.85 -11.68
C ASP A 249 0.56 -9.69 -10.86
N PHE A 250 0.70 -9.42 -9.56
CA PHE A 250 -0.43 -9.27 -8.67
C PHE A 250 -1.29 -8.10 -9.08
N LYS A 251 -2.57 -8.39 -9.34
CA LYS A 251 -3.54 -7.39 -9.75
C LYS A 251 -4.80 -7.51 -8.93
N ILE A 252 -5.38 -6.36 -8.59
CA ILE A 252 -6.68 -6.26 -7.95
C ILE A 252 -7.55 -5.41 -8.88
N ASN A 253 -8.45 -6.01 -9.65
CA ASN A 253 -9.30 -5.25 -10.56
C ASN A 253 -10.71 -5.12 -9.98
N LYS A 254 -10.98 -4.05 -9.22
CA LYS A 254 -12.30 -3.83 -8.61
C LYS A 254 -13.27 -3.16 -9.59
N THR A 255 -14.56 -3.27 -9.28
CA THR A 255 -15.61 -2.47 -9.94
C THR A 255 -15.70 -1.10 -9.27
N PRO A 256 -16.34 -0.09 -9.88
CA PRO A 256 -16.56 1.21 -9.23
C PRO A 256 -17.17 1.08 -7.82
N THR A 257 -18.16 0.19 -7.64
CA THR A 257 -18.72 -0.11 -6.32
C THR A 257 -17.67 -0.69 -5.36
N GLY A 258 -16.86 -1.64 -5.84
CA GLY A 258 -15.79 -2.24 -5.04
C GLY A 258 -14.72 -1.24 -4.60
N ILE A 259 -14.39 -0.28 -5.48
CA ILE A 259 -13.48 0.83 -5.17
C ILE A 259 -14.11 1.73 -4.09
N SER A 260 -15.36 2.19 -4.27
CA SER A 260 -16.07 2.99 -3.24
C SER A 260 -16.14 2.27 -1.90
N ASN A 261 -16.46 0.98 -1.90
CA ASN A 261 -16.51 0.17 -0.68
C ASN A 261 -15.13 0.01 -0.03
N THR A 262 -14.06 -0.02 -0.83
CA THR A 262 -12.69 -0.06 -0.29
C THR A 262 -12.33 1.25 0.40
N PHE A 263 -12.64 2.41 -0.21
CA PHE A 263 -12.49 3.70 0.47
C PHE A 263 -13.35 3.79 1.74
N TYR A 264 -14.61 3.32 1.69
CA TYR A 264 -15.44 3.24 2.89
C TYR A 264 -14.73 2.45 4.00
N ASP A 265 -14.15 1.29 3.67
CA ASP A 265 -13.46 0.46 4.65
C ASP A 265 -12.16 1.11 5.17
N ILE A 266 -11.43 1.89 4.35
CA ILE A 266 -10.28 2.70 4.79
C ILE A 266 -10.74 3.71 5.83
N PHE A 267 -11.74 4.55 5.51
CA PHE A 267 -12.26 5.55 6.43
C PHE A 267 -12.88 4.90 7.67
N LYS A 268 -13.60 3.78 7.52
CA LYS A 268 -14.10 3.02 8.67
C LYS A 268 -12.96 2.54 9.57
N THR A 269 -11.86 2.05 9.00
CA THR A 269 -10.67 1.63 9.76
C THR A 269 -10.05 2.81 10.51
N ILE A 270 -9.92 3.97 9.86
CA ILE A 270 -9.41 5.19 10.49
C ILE A 270 -10.24 5.55 11.73
N LYS A 271 -11.57 5.52 11.59
CA LYS A 271 -12.49 5.73 12.72
C LYS A 271 -12.33 4.66 13.81
N ASP A 272 -12.43 3.38 13.45
CA ASP A 272 -12.43 2.27 14.40
C ASP A 272 -11.11 2.15 15.18
N LYS A 273 -10.00 2.63 14.59
CA LYS A 273 -8.66 2.65 15.20
C LYS A 273 -8.30 4.00 15.84
N ASN A 274 -9.27 4.90 16.02
CA ASN A 274 -9.08 6.24 16.60
C ASN A 274 -7.95 7.06 15.95
N ILE A 275 -7.75 6.88 14.64
CA ILE A 275 -6.73 7.60 13.88
C ILE A 275 -7.23 9.02 13.65
N LYS A 276 -6.39 10.02 13.93
CA LYS A 276 -6.66 11.44 13.70
C LYS A 276 -5.70 12.00 12.63
N PRO A 277 -6.10 12.05 11.35
CA PRO A 277 -5.27 12.60 10.29
C PRO A 277 -5.14 14.12 10.44
N GLU A 278 -3.93 14.62 10.68
CA GLU A 278 -3.66 16.07 10.64
C GLU A 278 -3.41 16.54 9.20
N ILE A 279 -2.88 15.65 8.36
CA ILE A 279 -2.61 15.86 6.94
C ILE A 279 -3.06 14.58 6.20
N ILE A 280 -3.75 14.73 5.07
CA ILE A 280 -4.15 13.64 4.17
C ILE A 280 -3.60 13.89 2.77
N SER A 281 -2.91 12.90 2.21
CA SER A 281 -2.50 12.84 0.80
C SER A 281 -3.24 11.70 0.11
N MET A 282 -3.85 11.97 -1.04
CA MET A 282 -4.50 10.96 -1.87
C MET A 282 -3.86 10.95 -3.25
N SER A 283 -3.21 9.84 -3.60
CA SER A 283 -2.44 9.69 -4.84
C SER A 283 -3.19 8.83 -5.85
N LEU A 284 -3.28 9.28 -7.10
CA LEU A 284 -3.95 8.52 -8.15
C LEU A 284 -3.10 7.36 -8.68
N SER A 285 -1.79 7.57 -8.76
CA SER A 285 -0.76 6.63 -9.22
C SER A 285 -1.17 5.92 -10.52
N PRO A 286 -1.37 6.68 -11.62
CA PRO A 286 -2.04 6.19 -12.82
C PRO A 286 -1.34 5.01 -13.51
N GLN A 287 -0.05 4.79 -13.27
CA GLN A 287 0.74 3.66 -13.78
C GLN A 287 0.27 2.35 -13.13
N TYR A 288 -0.03 2.40 -11.84
CA TYR A 288 -0.41 1.25 -11.01
C TYR A 288 -1.92 1.06 -10.92
N LEU A 289 -2.71 2.08 -11.24
CA LEU A 289 -4.17 1.99 -11.30
C LEU A 289 -4.64 1.59 -12.73
N PRO A 290 -5.60 0.66 -12.90
CA PRO A 290 -6.16 0.38 -14.22
C PRO A 290 -6.75 1.63 -14.88
N LYS A 291 -6.40 1.89 -16.15
CA LYS A 291 -6.81 3.10 -16.89
C LYS A 291 -8.32 3.38 -16.86
N LYS A 292 -9.15 2.33 -16.86
CA LYS A 292 -10.61 2.43 -16.77
C LYS A 292 -11.11 3.02 -15.44
N ASP A 293 -10.30 2.97 -14.39
CA ASP A 293 -10.67 3.39 -13.03
C ASP A 293 -10.19 4.84 -12.73
N HIS A 294 -9.28 5.39 -13.54
CA HIS A 294 -8.66 6.71 -13.33
C HIS A 294 -9.68 7.85 -13.15
N GLU A 295 -10.64 7.97 -14.07
CA GLU A 295 -11.66 9.03 -14.01
C GLU A 295 -12.55 8.89 -12.78
N PHE A 296 -12.92 7.65 -12.45
CA PHE A 296 -13.77 7.34 -11.32
C PHE A 296 -13.07 7.68 -9.98
N VAL A 297 -11.82 7.25 -9.80
CA VAL A 297 -11.05 7.54 -8.58
C VAL A 297 -10.79 9.03 -8.42
N ASN A 298 -10.42 9.73 -9.51
CA ASN A 298 -10.25 11.19 -9.48
C ASN A 298 -11.53 11.92 -9.06
N LYS A 299 -12.69 11.46 -9.54
CA LYS A 299 -13.98 12.01 -9.10
C LYS A 299 -14.21 11.75 -7.62
N LEU A 300 -13.91 10.55 -7.14
CA LEU A 300 -14.05 10.18 -5.73
C LEU A 300 -13.14 11.02 -4.81
N PHE A 301 -11.89 11.29 -5.20
CA PHE A 301 -11.01 12.20 -4.45
C PHE A 301 -11.58 13.61 -4.34
N LYS A 302 -12.11 14.16 -5.44
CA LYS A 302 -12.78 15.46 -5.44
C LYS A 302 -14.00 15.47 -4.54
N GLU A 303 -14.80 14.41 -4.56
CA GLU A 303 -15.95 14.26 -3.66
C GLU A 303 -15.52 14.20 -2.19
N ILE A 304 -14.44 13.48 -1.86
CA ILE A 304 -13.89 13.41 -0.50
C ILE A 304 -13.46 14.81 0.00
N ILE A 305 -12.69 15.55 -0.81
CA ILE A 305 -12.26 16.92 -0.48
C ILE A 305 -13.47 17.86 -0.34
N GLN A 306 -14.47 17.72 -1.21
CA GLN A 306 -15.68 18.53 -1.13
C GLN A 306 -16.49 18.23 0.14
N ILE A 307 -16.63 16.96 0.51
CA ILE A 307 -17.38 16.54 1.71
C ILE A 307 -16.68 16.98 3.00
N SER A 308 -15.34 17.00 3.03
CA SER A 308 -14.57 17.50 4.19
C SER A 308 -14.71 19.01 4.39
N GLY A 309 -15.22 19.74 3.39
CA GLY A 309 -15.30 21.21 3.41
C GLY A 309 -13.95 21.90 3.19
N MET A 310 -12.94 21.15 2.78
CA MET A 310 -11.59 21.67 2.51
C MET A 310 -11.42 22.00 1.02
N ARG A 311 -10.23 22.49 0.67
CA ARG A 311 -9.84 22.75 -0.72
C ARG A 311 -8.59 21.96 -1.04
N ASP A 312 -8.50 21.53 -2.29
CA ASP A 312 -7.27 21.05 -2.90
C ASP A 312 -6.34 22.27 -3.07
N GLU A 313 -5.28 22.35 -2.27
CA GLU A 313 -4.48 23.57 -2.15
C GLU A 313 -3.27 23.59 -3.09
N ILE A 314 -2.75 22.41 -3.46
CA ILE A 314 -1.54 22.29 -4.27
C ILE A 314 -1.92 22.10 -5.74
N ASN A 315 -1.71 23.15 -6.52
CA ASN A 315 -2.00 23.14 -7.97
C ASN A 315 -0.77 22.84 -8.84
N THR A 316 0.40 22.73 -8.22
CA THR A 316 1.66 22.48 -8.93
C THR A 316 2.58 21.67 -8.05
N TYR A 317 2.84 20.44 -8.48
CA TYR A 317 3.78 19.53 -7.85
C TYR A 317 5.15 19.68 -8.49
N LYS A 318 6.19 19.63 -7.65
CA LYS A 318 7.58 19.70 -8.13
C LYS A 318 7.99 18.34 -8.68
N ARG A 319 7.60 17.28 -7.98
CA ARG A 319 7.89 15.91 -8.35
C ARG A 319 6.91 15.44 -9.42
N ARG A 320 7.40 14.58 -10.29
CA ARG A 320 6.63 13.89 -11.31
C ARG A 320 6.91 12.41 -11.15
N TYR A 321 6.10 11.58 -11.80
CA TYR A 321 6.53 10.22 -12.08
C TYR A 321 7.88 10.25 -12.82
N ASP A 322 8.89 9.78 -12.12
CA ASP A 322 10.20 9.47 -12.65
C ASP A 322 10.54 8.14 -11.99
N PRO A 323 10.67 7.03 -12.75
CA PRO A 323 11.36 5.87 -12.18
C PRO A 323 12.74 6.38 -11.78
N ASP A 324 13.17 6.14 -10.54
CA ASP A 324 14.47 6.63 -10.06
C ASP A 324 15.53 6.38 -11.16
N PRO A 325 16.43 7.31 -11.52
CA PRO A 325 17.44 7.01 -12.56
C PRO A 325 18.35 5.82 -12.19
N HIS A 326 18.32 5.38 -10.93
CA HIS A 326 18.96 4.16 -10.43
C HIS A 326 17.99 2.96 -10.35
N TYR A 327 16.70 3.17 -10.63
CA TYR A 327 15.70 2.14 -10.93
C TYR A 327 16.08 1.50 -12.27
N ILE A 328 16.64 0.31 -12.18
CA ILE A 328 16.82 -0.56 -13.33
C ILE A 328 15.54 -1.38 -13.43
N GLU A 329 14.76 -1.11 -14.49
CA GLU A 329 13.58 -1.90 -14.88
C GLU A 329 13.80 -3.37 -14.53
N LYS A 330 12.93 -3.95 -13.68
CA LYS A 330 12.93 -5.39 -13.45
C LYS A 330 12.75 -6.06 -14.81
N HIS A 331 13.83 -6.58 -15.38
CA HIS A 331 13.75 -7.54 -16.47
C HIS A 331 13.23 -8.84 -15.88
N TYR A 332 11.92 -8.90 -15.63
CA TYR A 332 11.23 -10.18 -15.54
C TYR A 332 11.33 -10.79 -16.92
N ASP A 333 12.20 -11.81 -17.06
CA ASP A 333 12.27 -12.64 -18.27
C ASP A 333 10.83 -13.05 -18.64
N ARG A 334 10.32 -12.50 -19.74
CA ARG A 334 8.98 -12.78 -20.29
C ARG A 334 8.96 -14.09 -21.06
#